data_AF-A0A820HHE2-F1
#
_entry.id   AF-A0A820HHE2-F1
#
_cell.length_a   1.000
_cell.length_b   1.000
_cell.length_c   1.000
_cell.angle_alpha   90.00
_cell.angle_beta   90.00
_cell.angle_gamma   90.00
#
_symmetry.space_group_name_H-M   'P 1'
#
loop_
_entity.id
_entity.type
_entity.pdbx_description
1 polymer ?
#
loop_
_entity_poly.entity_id
_entity_poly.type
_entity_poly.pdbx_seq_one_letter_code
_entity_poly.pdbx_strand_id
1 'polypeptide(L)'
;MTTTTTTSNSGNEEHSPMLTSSSPSSDCLVTYTNSHSNKFSTPDYEQTKDRFLTTFSTWDDREQLMFVENLLTHMHSHQHGQINAFLLPMLQRDFVGQLAARGLEHIAEKILGCLDDRSLISTELVCREWYHVISAGMLWKKLIERKVQSDSLSNGLATRRGWTKYLFRQILTSNEI
;
A
#
# COMPACT_ATOMS: atom_id res chain seq x y z
N MET A 1 -32.38 5.00 70.89
CA MET A 1 -31.04 4.47 71.19
C MET A 1 -30.10 4.93 70.09
N THR A 2 -29.11 5.77 70.46
CA THR A 2 -27.75 5.95 69.87
C THR A 2 -27.61 5.97 68.33
N THR A 3 -27.44 7.11 67.65
CA THR A 3 -26.29 8.06 67.50
C THR A 3 -25.39 7.82 66.26
N THR A 4 -25.32 8.87 65.42
CA THR A 4 -24.15 9.47 64.71
C THR A 4 -23.37 8.68 63.65
N THR A 5 -23.17 9.13 62.40
CA THR A 5 -22.47 10.30 61.77
C THR A 5 -21.09 9.89 61.22
N THR A 6 -20.69 10.47 60.06
CA THR A 6 -19.31 10.92 59.69
C THR A 6 -18.47 9.91 58.87
N THR A 7 -17.66 10.18 57.83
CA THR A 7 -17.36 11.27 56.85
C THR A 7 -16.26 10.71 55.91
N SER A 8 -16.13 11.22 54.67
CA SER A 8 -14.87 11.55 53.89
C SER A 8 -13.73 10.51 53.72
N ASN A 9 -12.81 10.56 52.76
CA ASN A 9 -12.54 11.21 51.46
C ASN A 9 -11.07 10.80 51.09
N SER A 10 -10.72 10.86 49.80
CA SER A 10 -9.35 11.08 49.23
C SER A 10 -8.27 9.99 49.12
N GLY A 11 -7.61 10.01 47.95
CA GLY A 11 -6.18 9.67 47.69
C GLY A 11 -5.98 8.51 46.71
N ASN A 12 -5.83 8.68 45.38
CA ASN A 12 -4.71 9.16 44.53
C ASN A 12 -3.45 8.27 44.47
N GLU A 13 -2.83 8.29 43.27
CA GLU A 13 -1.47 7.85 42.84
C GLU A 13 -1.37 6.43 42.25
N GLU A 14 -1.29 6.32 40.91
CA GLU A 14 -0.07 6.31 40.08
C GLU A 14 0.77 5.04 40.25
N HIS A 15 0.87 4.23 39.17
CA HIS A 15 2.13 3.58 38.78
C HIS A 15 2.03 2.95 37.38
N SER A 16 2.72 3.58 36.43
CA SER A 16 3.62 2.89 35.49
C SER A 16 5.03 3.39 35.80
N PRO A 17 6.09 2.60 35.61
CA PRO A 17 6.86 2.79 34.37
C PRO A 17 7.67 1.59 33.84
N MET A 18 8.04 1.77 32.56
CA MET A 18 9.28 1.39 31.86
C MET A 18 9.43 0.08 31.05
N LEU A 19 9.80 0.38 29.79
CA LEU A 19 10.23 -0.40 28.63
C LEU A 19 11.53 -1.17 28.85
N THR A 20 11.73 -2.30 28.16
CA THR A 20 12.96 -2.58 27.36
C THR A 20 12.69 -3.55 26.18
N SER A 21 13.15 -3.13 24.99
CA SER A 21 13.70 -3.87 23.82
C SER A 21 13.20 -5.29 23.47
N SER A 22 12.80 -5.61 22.24
CA SER A 22 13.58 -5.45 21.01
C SER A 22 12.75 -5.84 19.76
N SER A 23 12.85 -5.03 18.70
CA SER A 23 12.47 -5.31 17.31
C SER A 23 13.43 -6.36 16.67
N PRO A 24 13.13 -7.01 15.51
CA PRO A 24 12.26 -6.49 14.44
C PRO A 24 11.22 -7.45 13.87
N SER A 25 10.12 -6.83 13.45
CA SER A 25 9.12 -7.33 12.52
C SER A 25 9.78 -8.00 11.33
N SER A 26 9.60 -9.32 11.23
CA SER A 26 9.94 -10.06 10.02
C SER A 26 8.97 -9.67 8.92
N ASP A 27 9.54 -9.33 7.78
CA ASP A 27 8.87 -9.15 6.50
C ASP A 27 7.82 -10.24 6.28
N CYS A 28 6.53 -9.87 6.27
CA CYS A 28 5.51 -10.71 5.67
C CYS A 28 5.62 -10.58 4.15
N LEU A 29 6.69 -11.14 3.60
CA LEU A 29 6.70 -11.63 2.23
C LEU A 29 5.62 -12.72 2.21
N VAL A 30 4.40 -12.39 1.77
CA VAL A 30 3.39 -13.41 1.46
C VAL A 30 3.87 -14.09 0.18
N THR A 31 4.84 -14.99 0.33
CA THR A 31 5.05 -16.06 -0.62
C THR A 31 3.70 -16.75 -0.73
N TYR A 32 3.06 -16.59 -1.88
CA TYR A 32 1.99 -17.45 -2.34
C TYR A 32 2.59 -18.85 -2.50
N THR A 33 2.85 -19.53 -1.39
CA THR A 33 2.97 -20.96 -1.41
C THR A 33 1.61 -21.43 -1.87
N ASN A 34 1.58 -22.08 -3.02
CA ASN A 34 0.43 -22.87 -3.45
C ASN A 34 0.31 -24.05 -2.46
N SER A 35 -0.10 -23.73 -1.24
CA SER A 35 -0.46 -24.65 -0.19
C SER A 35 -1.99 -24.66 -0.12
N HIS A 36 -2.63 -24.94 -1.26
CA HIS A 36 -3.76 -25.84 -1.20
C HIS A 36 -3.24 -27.11 -0.55
N SER A 37 -3.44 -27.19 0.76
CA SER A 37 -3.38 -28.43 1.50
C SER A 37 -4.02 -29.49 0.62
N ASN A 38 -3.27 -30.55 0.34
CA ASN A 38 -3.69 -31.75 -0.37
C ASN A 38 -4.80 -32.46 0.43
N LYS A 39 -5.92 -31.76 0.64
CA LYS A 39 -7.15 -32.24 1.26
C LYS A 39 -7.88 -32.91 0.12
N PHE A 40 -7.73 -34.23 0.05
CA PHE A 40 -8.51 -35.17 -0.75
C PHE A 40 -9.65 -34.52 -1.53
N SER A 41 -9.32 -34.00 -2.72
CA SER A 41 -10.33 -33.58 -3.68
C SER A 41 -11.09 -34.85 -4.03
N THR A 42 -12.41 -34.86 -3.87
CA THR A 42 -13.17 -36.03 -4.30
C THR A 42 -12.95 -36.20 -5.80
N PRO A 43 -12.67 -37.41 -6.31
CA PRO A 43 -12.45 -37.60 -7.75
C PRO A 43 -13.63 -37.10 -8.60
N ASP A 44 -14.82 -37.11 -8.01
CA ASP A 44 -16.05 -36.51 -8.55
C ASP A 44 -15.98 -34.98 -8.70
N TYR A 45 -15.33 -34.26 -7.76
CA TYR A 45 -15.17 -32.81 -7.86
C TYR A 45 -14.29 -32.42 -9.04
N GLU A 46 -13.13 -33.04 -9.22
CA GLU A 46 -12.21 -32.68 -10.32
C GLU A 46 -12.87 -32.91 -11.70
N GLN A 47 -13.49 -34.09 -11.89
CA GLN A 47 -14.17 -34.40 -13.15
C GLN A 47 -15.35 -33.45 -13.41
N THR A 48 -16.13 -33.15 -12.37
CA THR A 48 -17.29 -32.27 -12.48
C THR A 48 -16.88 -30.80 -12.68
N LYS A 49 -15.81 -30.35 -12.02
CA LYS A 49 -15.22 -29.01 -12.16
C LYS A 49 -14.79 -28.75 -13.60
N ASP A 50 -14.07 -29.69 -14.22
CA ASP A 50 -13.59 -29.51 -15.60
C ASP A 50 -14.76 -29.41 -16.60
N ARG A 51 -15.82 -30.20 -16.39
CA ARG A 51 -17.05 -30.09 -17.17
C ARG A 51 -17.72 -28.73 -16.98
N PHE A 52 -17.84 -28.25 -15.74
CA PHE A 52 -18.41 -26.93 -15.46
C PHE A 52 -17.60 -25.80 -16.09
N LEU A 53 -16.27 -25.84 -16.03
CA LEU A 53 -15.41 -24.85 -16.69
C LEU A 53 -15.58 -24.86 -18.20
N THR A 54 -15.72 -26.04 -18.80
CA THR A 54 -15.98 -26.19 -20.24
C THR A 54 -17.32 -25.54 -20.61
N THR A 55 -18.40 -25.82 -19.86
CA THR A 55 -19.71 -25.19 -20.10
C THR A 55 -19.66 -23.68 -19.88
N PHE A 56 -19.04 -23.22 -18.79
CA PHE A 56 -18.90 -21.80 -18.47
C PHE A 56 -18.19 -21.02 -19.59
N SER A 57 -17.17 -21.63 -20.20
CA SER A 57 -16.41 -21.00 -21.30
C SER A 57 -17.21 -20.84 -22.60
N THR A 58 -18.36 -21.53 -22.74
CA THR A 58 -19.24 -21.40 -23.92
C THR A 58 -20.23 -20.23 -23.81
N TRP A 59 -20.39 -19.66 -22.62
CA TRP A 59 -21.31 -18.56 -22.35
C TRP A 59 -20.68 -17.20 -22.71
N ASP A 60 -21.52 -16.22 -22.98
CA ASP A 60 -21.06 -14.84 -23.21
C ASP A 60 -20.67 -14.12 -21.91
N ASP A 61 -20.00 -12.96 -22.02
CA ASP A 61 -19.50 -12.19 -20.88
C ASP A 61 -20.60 -11.86 -19.85
N ARG A 62 -21.83 -11.60 -20.31
CA ARG A 62 -22.94 -11.23 -19.45
C ARG A 62 -23.47 -12.45 -18.71
N GLU A 63 -23.63 -13.58 -19.40
CA GLU A 63 -24.06 -14.85 -18.82
C GLU A 63 -23.05 -15.35 -17.79
N GLN A 64 -21.75 -15.26 -18.10
CA GLN A 64 -20.66 -15.58 -17.16
C GLN A 64 -20.74 -14.73 -15.89
N LEU A 65 -20.91 -13.41 -16.03
CA LEU A 65 -21.00 -12.48 -14.91
C LEU A 65 -22.21 -12.78 -14.02
N MET A 66 -23.40 -12.90 -14.61
CA MET A 66 -24.64 -13.21 -13.89
C MET A 66 -24.54 -14.53 -13.12
N PHE A 67 -23.90 -15.54 -13.73
CA PHE A 67 -23.72 -16.82 -13.07
C PHE A 67 -22.73 -16.73 -11.90
N VAL A 68 -21.60 -16.04 -12.06
CA VAL A 68 -20.64 -15.83 -10.98
C VAL A 68 -21.28 -15.05 -9.84
N GLU A 69 -22.08 -14.02 -10.12
CA GLU A 69 -22.86 -13.30 -9.10
C GLU A 69 -23.77 -14.24 -8.32
N ASN A 70 -24.50 -15.12 -9.02
CA ASN A 70 -25.36 -16.11 -8.39
C ASN A 70 -24.59 -17.19 -7.60
N LEU A 71 -23.36 -17.53 -8.01
CA LEU A 71 -22.49 -18.39 -7.20
C LEU A 71 -22.04 -17.69 -5.92
N LEU A 72 -21.67 -16.41 -6.02
CA LEU A 72 -21.24 -15.62 -4.88
C LEU A 72 -22.36 -15.45 -3.86
N THR A 73 -23.62 -15.27 -4.27
CA THR A 73 -24.75 -15.17 -3.32
C THR A 73 -24.98 -16.45 -2.50
N HIS A 74 -24.54 -17.61 -3.00
CA HIS A 74 -24.62 -18.89 -2.29
C HIS A 74 -23.38 -19.21 -1.43
N MET A 75 -22.36 -18.35 -1.43
CA MET A 75 -21.16 -18.53 -0.61
C MET A 75 -21.26 -17.80 0.73
N HIS A 76 -20.47 -18.26 1.69
CA HIS A 76 -20.38 -17.65 3.01
C HIS A 76 -19.44 -16.44 3.01
N SER A 77 -19.65 -15.51 3.95
CA SER A 77 -18.86 -14.28 4.08
C SER A 77 -17.34 -14.51 4.15
N HIS A 78 -16.86 -15.57 4.81
CA HIS A 78 -15.43 -15.89 4.86
C HIS A 78 -14.86 -16.31 3.49
N GLN A 79 -15.67 -16.93 2.63
CA GLN A 79 -15.29 -17.31 1.27
C GLN A 79 -15.23 -16.06 0.37
N HIS A 80 -16.14 -15.11 0.57
CA HIS A 80 -16.08 -13.81 -0.11
C HIS A 80 -14.78 -13.08 0.20
N GLY A 81 -14.31 -13.11 1.45
CA GLY A 81 -13.00 -12.56 1.82
C GLY A 81 -11.84 -13.20 1.04
N GLN A 82 -11.85 -14.53 0.89
CA GLN A 82 -10.84 -15.26 0.12
C GLN A 82 -10.90 -14.94 -1.38
N ILE A 83 -12.09 -14.89 -1.95
CA ILE A 83 -12.29 -14.52 -3.36
C ILE A 83 -11.88 -13.08 -3.62
N ASN A 84 -12.25 -12.15 -2.73
CA ASN A 84 -11.85 -10.74 -2.86
C ASN A 84 -10.31 -10.60 -2.84
N ALA A 85 -9.62 -11.31 -1.94
CA ALA A 85 -8.16 -11.33 -1.91
C ALA A 85 -7.54 -11.91 -3.20
N PHE A 86 -8.23 -12.84 -3.87
CA PHE A 86 -7.83 -13.39 -5.17
C PHE A 86 -8.13 -12.44 -6.35
N LEU A 87 -9.25 -11.72 -6.30
CA LEU A 87 -9.65 -10.76 -7.34
C LEU A 87 -8.83 -9.48 -7.30
N LEU A 88 -8.45 -8.99 -6.12
CA LEU A 88 -7.72 -7.73 -5.96
C LEU A 88 -6.46 -7.65 -6.84
N PRO A 89 -5.57 -8.65 -6.90
CA PRO A 89 -4.43 -8.66 -7.83
C PRO A 89 -4.80 -8.63 -9.32
N MET A 90 -5.96 -9.17 -9.70
CA MET A 90 -6.43 -9.14 -11.09
C MET A 90 -6.98 -7.77 -11.49
N LEU A 91 -7.46 -7.00 -10.50
CA LEU A 91 -8.10 -5.70 -10.70
C LEU A 91 -7.16 -4.52 -10.43
N GLN A 92 -6.22 -4.68 -9.51
CA GLN A 92 -5.26 -3.65 -9.14
C GLN A 92 -4.05 -3.71 -10.07
N ARG A 93 -3.63 -2.53 -10.54
CA ARG A 93 -2.48 -2.41 -11.44
C ARG A 93 -1.43 -1.52 -10.78
N ASP A 94 -0.24 -2.06 -10.58
CA ASP A 94 0.91 -1.26 -10.17
C ASP A 94 1.38 -0.40 -11.36
N PHE A 95 0.80 0.80 -11.47
CA PHE A 95 1.14 1.74 -12.54
C PHE A 95 2.58 2.20 -12.47
N VAL A 96 3.09 2.51 -11.27
CA VAL A 96 4.44 3.05 -11.09
C VAL A 96 5.47 1.99 -11.50
N GLY A 97 5.35 0.77 -10.96
CA GLY A 97 6.25 -0.32 -11.30
C GLY A 97 6.15 -0.74 -12.78
N GLN A 98 4.95 -0.78 -13.36
CA GLN A 98 4.79 -1.13 -14.78
C GLN A 98 5.30 -0.06 -15.74
N LEU A 99 5.16 1.22 -15.39
CA LEU A 99 5.71 2.31 -16.20
C LEU A 99 7.24 2.29 -16.15
N ALA A 100 7.83 2.13 -14.96
CA ALA A 100 9.28 1.99 -14.79
C ALA A 100 9.82 0.80 -15.60
N ALA A 101 9.22 -0.38 -15.46
CA ALA A 101 9.62 -1.58 -16.19
C ALA A 101 9.52 -1.47 -17.73
N ARG A 102 8.73 -0.53 -18.25
CA ARG A 102 8.58 -0.27 -19.69
C ARG A 102 9.45 0.88 -20.20
N GLY A 103 10.37 1.41 -19.39
CA GLY A 103 11.20 2.57 -19.73
C GLY A 103 10.42 3.90 -19.75
N LEU A 104 9.23 3.94 -19.14
CA LEU A 104 8.39 5.14 -19.02
C LEU A 104 8.55 5.78 -17.63
N GLU A 105 9.77 5.74 -17.09
CA GLU A 105 10.13 6.27 -15.76
C GLU A 105 9.72 7.73 -15.60
N HIS A 106 9.93 8.55 -16.62
CA HIS A 106 9.54 9.96 -16.63
C HIS A 106 8.03 10.19 -16.42
N ILE A 107 7.16 9.23 -16.80
CA ILE A 107 5.71 9.29 -16.54
C ILE A 107 5.43 8.91 -15.10
N ALA A 108 6.07 7.84 -14.60
CA ALA A 108 5.97 7.43 -13.21
C ALA A 108 6.40 8.57 -12.26
N GLU A 109 7.51 9.24 -12.59
CA GLU A 109 7.98 10.43 -11.88
C GLU A 109 6.97 11.58 -11.90
N LYS A 110 6.28 11.81 -13.02
CA LYS A 110 5.24 12.86 -13.09
C LYS A 110 4.07 12.55 -12.18
N ILE A 111 3.63 11.29 -12.15
CA ILE A 111 2.53 10.84 -11.28
C ILE A 111 2.93 11.05 -9.81
N LEU A 112 4.09 10.53 -9.40
CA LEU A 112 4.58 10.68 -8.03
C LEU A 112 4.95 12.13 -7.68
N GLY A 113 5.35 12.92 -8.68
CA GLY A 113 5.66 14.34 -8.53
C GLY A 113 4.47 15.20 -8.12
N CYS A 114 3.24 14.73 -8.34
CA CYS A 114 2.01 15.41 -7.91
C CYS A 114 1.72 15.26 -6.40
N LEU A 115 2.42 14.37 -5.70
CA LEU A 115 2.16 14.08 -4.30
C LEU A 115 2.66 15.18 -3.36
N ASP A 116 1.98 15.30 -2.21
CA ASP A 116 2.42 16.10 -1.08
C ASP A 116 3.47 15.34 -0.24
N ASP A 117 4.09 16.01 0.73
CA ASP A 117 5.17 15.41 1.51
C ASP A 117 4.73 14.18 2.31
N ARG A 118 3.48 14.16 2.81
CA ARG A 118 2.98 13.00 3.55
C ARG A 118 2.73 11.81 2.63
N SER A 119 2.08 12.04 1.49
CA SER A 119 1.85 10.95 0.53
C SER A 119 3.16 10.45 -0.07
N LEU A 120 4.15 11.34 -0.30
CA LEU A 120 5.46 10.95 -0.83
C LEU A 120 6.20 9.98 0.12
N ILE A 121 6.15 10.22 1.44
CA ILE A 121 6.67 9.30 2.46
C ILE A 121 5.98 7.94 2.37
N SER A 122 4.65 7.93 2.29
CA SER A 122 3.88 6.69 2.19
C SER A 122 4.26 5.90 0.94
N THR A 123 4.44 6.58 -0.21
CA THR A 123 4.85 5.93 -1.46
C THR A 123 6.27 5.37 -1.43
N GLU A 124 7.18 6.00 -0.68
CA GLU A 124 8.55 5.49 -0.49
C GLU A 124 8.58 4.14 0.23
N LEU A 125 7.54 3.85 1.03
CA LEU A 125 7.41 2.62 1.80
C LEU A 125 6.59 1.51 1.10
N VAL A 126 6.06 1.75 -0.11
CA VAL A 126 5.25 0.77 -0.83
C VAL A 126 6.08 -0.44 -1.23
N CYS A 127 7.18 -0.22 -1.97
CA CYS A 127 8.14 -1.25 -2.34
C CYS A 127 9.45 -0.65 -2.86
N ARG A 128 10.46 -1.49 -3.12
CA ARG A 128 11.79 -1.08 -3.62
C ARG A 128 11.74 -0.37 -4.97
N GLU A 129 10.81 -0.75 -5.84
CA GLU A 129 10.68 -0.16 -7.17
C GLU A 129 10.18 1.29 -7.06
N TRP A 130 9.16 1.53 -6.23
CA TRP A 130 8.64 2.87 -5.98
C TRP A 130 9.72 3.77 -5.35
N TYR A 131 10.47 3.23 -4.38
CA TYR A 131 11.63 3.90 -3.80
C TYR A 131 12.67 4.28 -4.88
N HIS A 132 12.96 3.37 -5.83
CA HIS A 132 13.90 3.63 -6.90
C HIS A 132 13.44 4.80 -7.79
N VAL A 133 12.17 4.80 -8.23
CA VAL A 133 11.61 5.91 -9.03
C VAL A 133 11.67 7.24 -8.28
N ILE A 134 11.39 7.23 -6.97
CA ILE A 134 11.45 8.44 -6.13
C ILE A 134 12.88 8.99 -6.03
N SER A 135 13.86 8.11 -5.79
CA SER A 135 15.26 8.48 -5.60
C SER A 135 15.96 8.87 -6.89
N ALA A 136 15.82 8.07 -7.95
CA ALA A 136 16.35 8.34 -9.28
C ALA A 136 15.74 9.62 -9.89
N GLY A 137 14.41 9.78 -9.77
CA GLY A 137 13.69 10.96 -10.22
C GLY A 137 13.87 12.19 -9.33
N MET A 138 14.63 12.07 -8.23
CA MET A 138 14.91 13.14 -7.27
C MET A 138 13.65 13.87 -6.76
N LEU A 139 12.58 13.12 -6.50
CA LEU A 139 11.27 13.73 -6.23
C LEU A 139 11.26 14.58 -4.96
N TRP A 140 12.06 14.21 -3.94
CA TRP A 140 12.27 15.02 -2.75
C TRP A 140 12.86 16.40 -3.05
N LYS A 141 13.86 16.47 -3.94
CA LYS A 141 14.45 17.74 -4.39
C LYS A 141 13.43 18.56 -5.15
N LYS A 142 12.71 17.96 -6.10
CA LYS A 142 11.65 18.62 -6.89
C LYS A 142 10.52 19.16 -6.01
N LEU A 143 10.15 18.44 -4.94
CA LEU A 143 9.14 18.86 -3.97
C LEU A 143 9.62 20.09 -3.18
N ILE A 144 10.87 20.09 -2.70
CA ILE A 144 11.46 21.23 -1.99
C ILE A 144 11.56 22.45 -2.91
N GLU A 145 12.03 22.26 -4.14
CA GLU A 145 12.11 23.33 -5.15
C GLU A 145 10.75 23.97 -5.43
N ARG A 146 9.70 23.14 -5.57
CA ARG A 146 8.33 23.62 -5.73
C ARG A 146 7.85 24.42 -4.53
N LYS A 147 8.08 23.93 -3.30
CA LYS A 147 7.73 24.65 -2.06
C LYS A 147 8.47 25.99 -1.95
N VAL A 148 9.76 26.01 -2.29
CA VAL A 148 10.58 27.24 -2.30
C VAL A 148 10.09 28.24 -3.35
N GLN A 149 9.63 27.79 -4.51
CA GLN A 149 9.07 28.67 -5.53
C GLN A 149 7.68 29.20 -5.16
N SER A 150 6.85 28.40 -4.50
CA SER A 150 5.47 28.77 -4.17
C SER A 150 5.32 29.58 -2.87
N ASP A 151 6.18 29.35 -1.88
CA ASP A 151 6.06 29.93 -0.54
C ASP A 151 7.23 30.88 -0.23
N SER A 152 6.88 32.14 0.08
CA SER A 152 7.85 33.21 0.39
C SER A 152 8.64 32.93 1.67
N LEU A 153 8.05 32.25 2.65
CA LEU A 153 8.74 31.85 3.88
C LEU A 153 9.81 30.81 3.57
N SER A 154 9.43 29.77 2.82
CA SER A 154 10.34 28.72 2.36
C SER A 154 11.49 29.29 1.53
N ASN A 155 11.21 30.26 0.65
CA ASN A 155 12.24 30.96 -0.11
C ASN A 155 13.21 31.76 0.78
N GLY A 156 12.67 32.54 1.71
CA GLY A 156 13.48 33.31 2.66
C GLY A 156 14.38 32.40 3.51
N LEU A 157 13.87 31.25 3.96
CA LEU A 157 14.65 30.26 4.70
C LEU A 157 15.75 29.63 3.84
N ALA A 158 15.43 29.21 2.61
CA ALA A 158 16.41 28.61 1.70
C ALA A 158 17.59 29.56 1.42
N THR A 159 17.29 30.85 1.25
CA THR A 159 18.30 31.89 1.01
C THR A 159 19.16 32.13 2.27
N ARG A 160 18.53 32.37 3.43
CA ARG A 160 19.24 32.67 4.68
C ARG A 160 20.09 31.50 5.19
N ARG A 161 19.67 30.26 4.93
CA ARG A 161 20.41 29.04 5.28
C ARG A 161 21.41 28.61 4.20
N GLY A 162 21.44 29.29 3.05
CA GLY A 162 22.34 28.99 1.95
C GLY A 162 22.05 27.66 1.24
N TRP A 163 20.81 27.17 1.30
CA TRP A 163 20.37 25.95 0.62
C TRP A 163 20.13 26.16 -0.88
N THR A 164 19.88 27.40 -1.30
CA THR A 164 19.65 27.79 -2.70
C THR A 164 20.77 27.33 -3.64
N LYS A 165 22.01 27.15 -3.15
CA LYS A 165 23.15 26.66 -3.95
C LYS A 165 23.06 25.18 -4.38
N TYR A 166 22.20 24.40 -3.72
CA TYR A 166 21.94 22.99 -4.00
C TYR A 166 20.61 22.77 -4.76
N LEU A 167 19.71 23.75 -4.68
CA LEU A 167 18.43 23.76 -5.39
C LEU A 167 18.62 24.34 -6.81
N PHE A 168 17.77 23.95 -7.75
CA PHE A 168 17.71 24.41 -9.14
C PHE A 168 18.94 24.09 -10.00
N ARG A 169 19.91 23.35 -9.47
CA ARG A 169 21.03 22.79 -10.25
C ARG A 169 20.54 21.57 -11.04
N GLN A 170 20.67 21.58 -12.35
CA GLN A 170 20.46 20.38 -13.18
C GLN A 170 21.47 19.32 -12.79
N ILE A 171 20.97 18.13 -12.43
CA ILE A 171 21.80 16.93 -12.30
C ILE A 171 21.65 16.25 -13.65
N LEU A 172 22.73 16.25 -14.42
CA LEU A 172 22.79 15.52 -15.68
C LEU A 172 22.62 14.03 -15.31
N THR A 173 21.44 13.49 -15.52
CA THR A 173 21.22 12.04 -15.51
C THR A 173 21.90 11.50 -16.75
N SER A 174 23.11 10.97 -16.60
CA SER A 174 23.87 10.30 -17.65
C SER A 174 23.04 9.15 -18.22
N ASN A 175 22.34 9.36 -19.32
CA ASN A 175 21.75 8.32 -20.17
C ASN A 175 21.48 8.79 -21.61
N GLU A 176 22.32 9.71 -22.12
CA GLU A 176 22.38 10.04 -23.54
C GLU A 176 23.85 10.34 -23.94
N ILE A 177 24.66 9.29 -24.05
CA ILE A 177 25.77 9.15 -25.03
C ILE A 177 25.81 7.68 -25.46
#